data_AF-A0A432MAZ4-F1
#
_entry.id   AF-A0A432MAZ4-F1
#
_cell.length_a   1.000
_cell.length_b   1.000
_cell.length_c   1.000
_cell.angle_alpha   90.00
_cell.angle_beta   90.00
_cell.angle_gamma   90.00
#
_symmetry.space_group_name_H-M   'P 1'
#
loop_
_entity.id
_entity.type
_entity.pdbx_description
1 polymer ?
#
loop_
_entity_poly.entity_id
_entity_poly.type
_entity_poly.pdbx_seq_one_letter_code
_entity_poly.pdbx_strand_id
1 'polypeptide(L)'
;MSQDDQNPVMRRAYVVRASSQLLAHLAELGEADLAESLSSPSVVMTEPLRYEGKLEGYRSLILGKCKARFITELSESVGERFITLFGDLPAMALFDAWWLAEEADTVEITTDW
;
A
#
# COMPACT_ATOMS: atom_id res chain seq x y z
N MET A 1 -37.83 11.41 -2.52
CA MET A 1 -36.48 11.93 -2.80
C MET A 1 -35.71 11.83 -1.49
N SER A 2 -34.81 10.85 -1.38
CA SER A 2 -34.12 10.53 -0.13
C SER A 2 -32.99 11.52 0.11
N GLN A 3 -32.97 12.15 1.29
CA GLN A 3 -31.97 13.14 1.72
C GLN A 3 -30.63 12.49 2.18
N ASP A 4 -30.21 11.37 1.59
CA ASP A 4 -29.00 10.64 2.01
C ASP A 4 -27.72 11.04 1.23
N ASP A 5 -27.80 11.96 0.26
CA ASP A 5 -26.73 12.18 -0.73
C ASP A 5 -25.72 13.31 -0.41
N GLN A 6 -25.62 13.79 0.83
CA GLN A 6 -24.68 14.87 1.19
C GLN A 6 -23.72 14.57 2.35
N ASN A 7 -23.44 13.31 2.66
CA ASN A 7 -22.30 13.00 3.53
C ASN A 7 -21.00 12.99 2.70
N PRO A 8 -19.95 13.75 3.11
CA PRO A 8 -18.66 13.70 2.45
C PRO A 8 -18.14 12.27 2.49
N VAL A 9 -17.76 11.76 1.32
CA VAL A 9 -17.19 10.43 1.20
C VAL A 9 -15.78 10.47 1.79
N MET A 10 -15.64 10.10 3.06
CA MET A 10 -14.33 9.97 3.69
C MET A 10 -13.57 8.83 3.02
N ARG A 11 -12.32 9.10 2.63
CA ARG A 11 -11.44 8.13 2.01
C ARG A 11 -10.25 7.84 2.91
N ARG A 12 -9.90 6.56 3.08
CA ARG A 12 -8.69 6.15 3.79
C ARG A 12 -7.53 6.00 2.84
N ALA A 13 -6.47 6.75 3.07
CA ALA A 13 -5.19 6.53 2.39
C ALA A 13 -4.22 5.79 3.32
N TYR A 14 -3.36 4.97 2.73
CA TYR A 14 -2.21 4.38 3.42
C TYR A 14 -0.94 4.81 2.71
N VAL A 15 0.01 5.32 3.48
CA VAL A 15 1.38 5.55 3.04
C VAL A 15 2.15 4.27 3.26
N VAL A 16 2.77 3.77 2.19
CA VAL A 16 3.59 2.57 2.19
C VAL A 16 5.04 2.94 1.99
N ARG A 17 5.91 2.34 2.80
CA ARG A 17 7.35 2.56 2.80
C ARG A 17 8.06 1.23 2.74
N ALA A 18 9.10 1.14 1.92
CA ALA A 18 10.05 0.03 2.02
C ALA A 18 10.67 0.00 3.43
N SER A 19 10.74 -1.18 4.02
CA SER A 19 11.49 -1.36 5.27
C SER A 19 12.99 -1.17 5.02
N SER A 20 13.73 -0.79 6.06
CA SER A 20 15.20 -0.73 5.99
C SER A 20 15.81 -2.09 5.65
N GLN A 21 15.18 -3.18 6.07
CA GLN A 21 15.59 -4.55 5.74
C GLN A 21 15.46 -4.84 4.25
N LEU A 22 14.37 -4.41 3.62
CA LEU A 22 14.20 -4.54 2.17
C LEU A 22 15.29 -3.78 1.41
N LEU A 23 15.56 -2.52 1.80
CA LEU A 23 16.56 -1.70 1.12
C LEU A 23 17.97 -2.30 1.24
N ALA A 24 18.31 -2.83 2.41
CA ALA A 24 19.58 -3.55 2.61
C ALA A 24 19.66 -4.82 1.77
N HIS A 25 18.59 -5.63 1.76
CA HIS A 25 18.50 -6.86 0.97
C HIS A 25 18.68 -6.60 -0.54
N LEU A 26 18.03 -5.58 -1.08
CA LEU A 26 18.19 -5.19 -2.48
C LEU A 26 19.60 -4.68 -2.79
N ALA A 27 20.21 -3.93 -1.88
CA ALA A 27 21.59 -3.47 -2.03
C ALA A 27 22.59 -4.65 -2.07
N GLU A 28 22.40 -5.67 -1.23
CA GLU A 28 23.21 -6.90 -1.23
C GLU A 28 23.08 -7.69 -2.54
N LEU A 29 21.90 -7.65 -3.17
CA LEU A 29 21.64 -8.26 -4.47
C LEU A 29 22.15 -7.43 -5.66
N GLY A 30 22.70 -6.23 -5.42
CA GLY A 30 23.17 -5.32 -6.47
C GLY A 30 22.05 -4.52 -7.15
N GLU A 31 20.86 -4.49 -6.57
CA GLU A 31 19.67 -3.81 -7.12
C GLU A 31 19.53 -2.37 -6.58
N ALA A 32 20.59 -1.58 -6.70
CA ALA A 32 20.63 -0.21 -6.17
C ALA A 32 19.53 0.69 -6.77
N ASP A 33 19.32 0.61 -8.10
CA ASP A 33 18.31 1.42 -8.80
C ASP A 33 16.88 1.08 -8.34
N LEU A 34 16.61 -0.21 -8.11
CA LEU A 34 15.32 -0.66 -7.61
C LEU A 34 15.13 -0.23 -6.14
N ALA A 35 16.16 -0.36 -5.32
CA ALA A 35 16.14 0.09 -3.93
C ALA A 35 15.88 1.60 -3.84
N GLU A 36 16.51 2.40 -4.71
CA GLU A 36 16.25 3.83 -4.80
C GLU A 36 14.79 4.11 -5.19
N SER A 37 14.26 3.41 -6.21
CA SER A 37 12.88 3.58 -6.65
C SER A 37 11.86 3.27 -5.55
N LEU A 38 12.13 2.23 -4.74
CA LEU A 38 11.24 1.76 -3.67
C LEU A 38 11.43 2.51 -2.34
N SER A 39 12.50 3.30 -2.21
CA SER A 39 12.75 4.11 -1.01
C SER A 39 11.75 5.27 -0.85
N SER A 40 11.16 5.71 -1.97
CA SER A 40 10.15 6.76 -1.99
C SER A 40 8.81 6.25 -1.45
N PRO A 41 8.17 6.97 -0.50
CA PRO A 41 6.87 6.57 0.01
C PRO A 41 5.82 6.53 -1.11
N SER A 42 5.01 5.49 -1.13
CA SER A 42 3.94 5.30 -2.12
C SER A 42 2.58 5.34 -1.44
N VAL A 43 1.59 5.96 -2.07
CA VAL A 43 0.21 6.00 -1.57
C VAL A 43 -0.60 4.91 -2.27
N VAL A 44 -1.11 3.93 -1.51
CA VAL A 44 -1.80 2.75 -2.08
C VAL A 44 -3.32 2.76 -1.89
N MET A 45 -3.92 3.91 -2.22
CA MET A 45 -5.35 4.11 -2.48
C MET A 45 -6.24 4.53 -1.30
N THR A 46 -7.34 5.19 -1.69
CA THR A 46 -8.29 6.05 -0.99
C THR A 46 -9.72 5.45 -0.97
N GLU A 47 -9.96 4.29 -0.33
CA GLU A 47 -11.31 3.67 -0.40
C GLU A 47 -12.37 4.46 0.39
N PRO A 48 -13.59 4.63 -0.18
CA PRO A 48 -14.68 5.37 0.45
C PRO A 48 -15.32 4.60 1.61
N LEU A 49 -15.34 5.21 2.79
CA LEU A 49 -15.95 4.68 4.00
C LEU A 49 -17.38 5.19 4.18
N ARG A 50 -18.36 4.47 3.65
CA ARG A 50 -19.76 4.94 3.77
C ARG A 50 -20.35 4.83 5.19
N TYR A 51 -19.69 4.18 6.17
CA TYR A 51 -20.30 3.89 7.48
C TYR A 51 -19.30 3.83 8.66
N GLU A 52 -18.69 4.96 9.04
CA GLU A 52 -17.62 5.04 10.07
C GLU A 52 -17.91 4.41 11.44
N GLY A 53 -19.16 4.46 11.90
CA GLY A 53 -19.56 3.94 13.22
C GLY A 53 -19.53 2.41 13.37
N LYS A 54 -19.21 1.63 12.32
CA LYS A 54 -19.14 0.15 12.36
C LYS A 54 -17.74 -0.40 11.99
N LEU A 55 -16.71 0.45 11.87
CA LEU A 55 -15.55 0.20 10.97
C LEU A 55 -14.30 -0.47 11.52
N GLU A 56 -14.19 -0.84 12.80
CA GLU A 56 -12.93 -1.46 13.27
C GLU A 56 -12.55 -2.70 12.45
N GLY A 57 -13.52 -3.55 12.10
CA GLY A 57 -13.27 -4.72 11.24
C GLY A 57 -12.99 -4.41 9.76
N TYR A 58 -13.44 -3.26 9.25
CA TYR A 58 -13.23 -2.89 7.85
C TYR A 58 -11.86 -2.26 7.61
N ARG A 59 -11.25 -1.64 8.64
CA ARG A 59 -9.90 -1.04 8.56
C ARG A 59 -8.86 -2.07 8.11
N SER A 60 -8.81 -3.21 8.82
CA SER A 60 -7.90 -4.32 8.52
C SER A 60 -8.20 -4.95 7.16
N LEU A 61 -9.48 -5.03 6.76
CA LEU A 61 -9.88 -5.57 5.47
C LEU A 61 -9.47 -4.66 4.30
N ILE A 62 -9.64 -3.35 4.44
CA ILE A 62 -9.20 -2.36 3.44
C ILE A 62 -7.67 -2.43 3.34
N LEU A 63 -6.96 -2.43 4.47
CA LEU A 63 -5.50 -2.55 4.47
C LEU A 63 -5.04 -3.86 3.80
N GLY A 64 -5.68 -4.99 4.10
CA GLY A 64 -5.37 -6.27 3.46
C GLY A 64 -5.53 -6.24 1.94
N LYS A 65 -6.59 -5.60 1.42
CA LYS A 65 -6.78 -5.39 -0.02
C LYS A 65 -5.71 -4.50 -0.63
N CYS A 66 -5.35 -3.40 0.04
CA CYS A 66 -4.28 -2.50 -0.40
C CYS A 66 -2.93 -3.25 -0.49
N LYS A 67 -2.59 -4.05 0.52
CA LYS A 67 -1.37 -4.86 0.53
C LYS A 67 -1.33 -5.85 -0.63
N ALA A 68 -2.42 -6.58 -0.84
CA ALA A 68 -2.51 -7.55 -1.94
C ALA A 68 -2.35 -6.88 -3.30
N ARG A 69 -3.08 -5.78 -3.54
CA ARG A 69 -3.01 -5.01 -4.79
C ARG A 69 -1.63 -4.43 -5.04
N PHE A 70 -1.00 -3.83 -4.02
CA PHE A 70 0.35 -3.29 -4.11
C PHE A 70 1.35 -4.34 -4.61
N ILE A 71 1.29 -5.54 -4.02
CA ILE A 71 2.18 -6.63 -4.40
C ILE A 71 1.88 -7.14 -5.81
N THR A 72 0.61 -7.25 -6.22
CA THR A 72 0.26 -7.59 -7.60
C THR A 72 0.83 -6.58 -8.59
N GLU A 73 0.61 -5.27 -8.37
CA GLU A 73 1.11 -4.22 -9.27
C GLU A 73 2.65 -4.20 -9.31
N LEU A 74 3.31 -4.39 -8.17
CA LEU A 74 4.77 -4.49 -8.11
C LEU A 74 5.27 -5.73 -8.86
N SER A 75 4.60 -6.88 -8.72
CA SER A 75 4.97 -8.11 -9.43
C SER A 75 4.84 -7.96 -10.94
N GLU A 76 3.82 -7.23 -11.42
CA GLU A 76 3.65 -6.92 -12.83
C GLU A 76 4.74 -5.97 -13.35
N SER A 77 5.15 -4.99 -12.54
CA SER A 77 6.22 -4.04 -12.90
C SER A 77 7.62 -4.68 -12.91
N VAL A 78 7.89 -5.60 -11.97
CA VAL A 78 9.21 -6.25 -11.83
C VAL A 78 9.33 -7.49 -12.71
N GLY A 79 8.20 -8.14 -13.02
CA GLY A 79 8.13 -9.31 -13.89
C GLY A 79 8.78 -10.56 -13.27
N GLU A 80 9.46 -11.35 -14.10
CA GLU A 80 9.97 -12.68 -13.74
C GLU A 80 10.98 -12.68 -12.58
N ARG A 81 11.62 -11.54 -12.32
CA ARG A 81 12.61 -11.40 -11.24
C ARG A 81 11.97 -11.29 -9.86
N PHE A 82 10.65 -11.10 -9.79
CA PHE A 82 9.95 -10.80 -8.55
C PHE A 82 10.18 -11.87 -7.47
N ILE A 83 10.00 -13.16 -7.82
CA ILE A 83 10.17 -14.26 -6.88
C ILE A 83 11.63 -14.34 -6.40
N THR A 84 12.60 -14.11 -7.28
CA THR A 84 14.03 -14.10 -6.91
C THR A 84 14.38 -12.97 -5.96
N LEU A 85 13.76 -11.79 -6.14
CA LEU A 85 14.06 -10.60 -5.36
C LEU A 85 13.37 -10.60 -3.99
N PHE A 86 12.11 -11.03 -3.92
CA PHE A 86 11.29 -10.87 -2.71
C PHE A 86 10.90 -12.20 -2.05
N GLY A 87 10.97 -13.32 -2.78
CA GLY A 87 10.56 -14.65 -2.33
C GLY A 87 9.20 -15.09 -2.86
N ASP A 88 8.92 -16.39 -2.73
CA ASP A 88 7.64 -17.01 -3.12
C ASP A 88 6.73 -17.13 -1.89
N LEU A 89 6.05 -16.03 -1.55
CA LEU A 89 5.11 -15.97 -0.45
C LEU A 89 3.76 -15.39 -0.92
N PRO A 90 2.65 -15.72 -0.24
CA PRO A 90 1.38 -15.04 -0.46
C PRO A 90 1.53 -13.53 -0.32
N ALA A 91 0.84 -12.77 -1.16
CA ALA A 91 0.99 -11.31 -1.27
C ALA A 91 0.96 -10.56 0.07
N MET A 92 0.05 -10.91 0.98
CA MET A 92 -0.01 -10.25 2.29
C MET A 92 1.24 -10.54 3.14
N ALA A 93 1.70 -11.80 3.18
CA ALA A 93 2.88 -12.17 3.95
C ALA A 93 4.15 -11.54 3.37
N LEU A 94 4.23 -11.44 2.05
CA LEU A 94 5.32 -10.74 1.36
C LEU A 94 5.31 -9.25 1.67
N PHE A 95 4.14 -8.63 1.66
CA PHE A 95 3.98 -7.23 2.06
C PHE A 95 4.50 -7.04 3.50
N ASP A 96 4.01 -7.87 4.43
CA ASP A 96 4.33 -7.77 5.85
C ASP A 96 5.79 -8.03 6.18
N ALA A 97 6.51 -8.75 5.31
CA ALA A 97 7.94 -8.99 5.46
C ALA A 97 8.78 -7.76 5.10
N TRP A 98 8.34 -6.99 4.09
CA TRP A 98 9.23 -6.05 3.40
C TRP A 98 8.76 -4.59 3.42
N TRP A 99 7.49 -4.33 3.70
CA TRP A 99 6.89 -3.00 3.67
C TRP A 99 6.16 -2.65 4.97
N LEU A 100 6.11 -1.36 5.25
CA LEU A 100 5.35 -0.77 6.33
C LEU A 100 4.21 0.04 5.75
N ALA A 101 3.02 -0.08 6.33
CA ALA A 101 1.84 0.69 5.93
C ALA A 101 1.33 1.50 7.12
N GLU A 102 1.23 2.80 6.95
CA GLU A 102 0.71 3.74 7.93
C GLU A 102 -0.52 4.42 7.37
N GLU A 103 -1.56 4.56 8.19
CA GLU A 103 -2.73 5.34 7.81
C GLU A 103 -2.33 6.80 7.65
N ALA A 104 -2.64 7.39 6.49
CA ALA A 104 -2.49 8.81 6.30
C ALA A 104 -3.70 9.52 6.93
N ASP A 105 -3.45 10.49 7.80
CA ASP A 105 -4.50 11.38 8.27
C ASP A 105 -5.13 12.09 7.06
N THR A 106 -6.47 12.11 7.01
CA THR A 106 -7.30 12.82 6.03
C THR A 106 -7.20 14.33 6.20
N VAL A 107 -6.00 14.89 6.10
CA VAL A 107 -5.82 16.28 5.69
C VAL A 107 -5.78 16.22 4.17
N GLU A 108 -6.68 16.95 3.48
CA GLU A 108 -6.75 17.01 2.01
C GLU A 108 -5.38 16.80 1.37
N ILE A 109 -5.19 15.63 0.75
CA ILE A 109 -4.01 15.39 -0.05
C ILE A 109 -4.25 16.17 -1.34
N THR A 110 -3.73 17.40 -1.41
CA THR A 110 -3.69 18.17 -2.65
C THR A 110 -2.88 17.37 -3.65
N THR A 111 -3.56 16.71 -4.57
CA THR A 111 -2.94 16.03 -5.71
C THR A 111 -3.01 16.94 -6.92
N ASP A 112 -1.89 17.11 -7.59
CA ASP A 112 -1.61 18.00 -8.73
C ASP A 112 -1.94 17.37 -10.11
N TRP A 113 -2.97 16.52 -10.18
CA TRP A 113 -3.44 15.92 -11.45
C TRP A 113 -3.91 16.96 -12.48
#